data_AF-A0AAW5A457-F1
#
_entry.id   AF-A0AAW5A457-F1
#
_cell.length_a   1.000
_cell.length_b   1.000
_cell.length_c   1.000
_cell.angle_alpha   90.00
_cell.angle_beta   90.00
_cell.angle_gamma   90.00
#
_symmetry.space_group_name_H-M   'P 1'
#
loop_
_entity.id
_entity.type
_entity.pdbx_description
1 polymer ?
#
loop_
_entity_poly.entity_id
_entity_poly.type
_entity_poly.pdbx_seq_one_letter_code
_entity_poly.pdbx_strand_id
1 'polypeptide(L)'
;MKPLLQWACRELNNGWVMIGVDVDLSTPQEPECMLGLRRAVHPFQFDEAENPVIAFEKVISEMDKQIRRGAGVGAPDHSVSRACAFGGAL
;
A
#
# COMPACT_ATOMS: atom_id res chain seq x y z
N MET A 1 -16.04 -8.11 5.66
CA MET A 1 -15.40 -6.79 5.57
C MET A 1 -14.64 -6.76 4.24
N LYS A 2 -14.88 -5.77 3.36
CA LYS A 2 -14.10 -5.66 2.12
C LYS A 2 -12.64 -5.28 2.47
N PRO A 3 -11.63 -5.88 1.83
CA PRO A 3 -10.25 -5.46 2.03
C PRO A 3 -10.09 -4.00 1.55
N LEU A 4 -9.42 -3.19 2.36
CA LEU A 4 -9.16 -1.78 2.07
C LEU A 4 -8.30 -1.59 0.82
N LEU A 5 -7.30 -2.45 0.64
CA LEU A 5 -6.39 -2.46 -0.51
C LEU A 5 -6.62 -3.73 -1.32
N GLN A 6 -6.91 -3.56 -2.61
CA GLN A 6 -7.08 -4.65 -3.56
C GLN A 6 -5.87 -4.69 -4.49
N TRP A 7 -5.01 -5.69 -4.30
CA TRP A 7 -3.82 -5.88 -5.11
C TRP A 7 -4.09 -6.81 -6.28
N ALA A 8 -3.51 -6.47 -7.44
CA ALA A 8 -3.53 -7.29 -8.64
C ALA A 8 -2.13 -7.34 -9.25
N CYS A 9 -1.81 -8.48 -9.85
CA CYS A 9 -0.59 -8.67 -10.64
C CYS A 9 -0.98 -9.28 -11.98
N ARG A 10 -0.47 -8.74 -13.08
CA ARG A 10 -0.70 -9.29 -14.42
C ARG A 10 0.57 -9.25 -15.25
N GLU A 11 0.82 -10.32 -15.97
CA GLU A 11 1.83 -10.36 -17.02
C GLU A 11 1.44 -9.42 -18.17
N LEU A 12 2.43 -8.74 -18.72
CA LEU A 12 2.37 -7.90 -19.91
C LEU A 12 3.31 -8.48 -20.98
N ASN A 13 3.33 -7.86 -22.16
CA ASN A 13 4.18 -8.32 -23.26
C ASN A 13 5.68 -8.23 -22.90
N ASN A 14 6.50 -9.14 -23.47
CA ASN A 14 7.95 -9.18 -23.33
C ASN A 14 8.45 -9.28 -21.88
N GLY A 15 7.81 -10.10 -21.04
CA GLY A 15 8.26 -10.35 -19.67
C GLY A 15 8.04 -9.20 -18.68
N TRP A 16 7.38 -8.12 -19.11
CA TRP A 16 6.92 -7.08 -18.19
C TRP A 16 5.82 -7.60 -17.28
N VAL A 17 5.79 -7.12 -16.04
CA VAL A 17 4.75 -7.43 -15.05
C VAL A 17 4.15 -6.13 -14.55
N MET A 18 2.82 -6.04 -14.55
CA MET A 18 2.07 -4.92 -13.97
C MET A 18 1.58 -5.29 -12.58
N ILE A 19 1.95 -4.46 -11.62
CA ILE A 19 1.44 -4.51 -10.26
C ILE A 19 0.43 -3.37 -10.14
N GLY A 20 -0.76 -3.66 -9.63
CA GLY A 20 -1.82 -2.69 -9.38
C GLY A 20 -2.31 -2.79 -7.94
N VAL A 21 -2.68 -1.66 -7.35
CA VAL A 21 -3.36 -1.58 -6.07
C VAL A 21 -4.48 -0.55 -6.13
N ASP A 22 -5.68 -0.98 -5.73
CA ASP A 22 -6.89 -0.18 -5.78
C ASP A 22 -7.50 -0.04 -4.37
N VAL A 23 -8.07 1.13 -4.10
CA VAL A 23 -8.82 1.47 -2.88
C VAL A 23 -10.18 1.97 -3.29
N ASP A 24 -11.23 1.33 -2.76
CA ASP A 24 -12.61 1.79 -2.85
C ASP A 24 -12.83 2.88 -1.80
N LEU A 25 -13.06 4.10 -2.27
CA LEU A 25 -13.35 5.29 -1.46
C LEU A 25 -14.83 5.68 -1.54
N SER A 26 -15.68 4.82 -2.12
CA SER A 26 -17.09 5.13 -2.32
C SER A 26 -17.81 5.37 -1.00
N THR A 27 -18.71 6.35 -1.02
CA THR A 27 -19.63 6.67 0.06
C THR A 27 -21.06 6.66 -0.46
N PRO A 28 -22.10 6.64 0.39
CA PRO A 28 -23.48 6.77 -0.07
C PRO A 28 -23.74 8.07 -0.86
N GLN A 29 -22.95 9.12 -0.63
CA GLN A 29 -23.04 10.41 -1.32
C GLN A 29 -22.19 10.44 -2.59
N GLU A 30 -21.13 9.64 -2.65
CA GLU A 30 -20.19 9.52 -3.76
C GLU A 30 -20.03 8.03 -4.13
N PRO A 31 -20.99 7.46 -4.88
CA PRO A 31 -21.08 6.01 -5.07
C PRO A 31 -19.97 5.43 -5.96
N GLU A 32 -19.24 6.28 -6.68
CA GLU A 32 -18.12 5.89 -7.53
C GLU A 32 -16.90 6.77 -7.22
N CYS A 33 -16.14 6.37 -6.21
CA CYS A 33 -14.90 7.03 -5.82
C CYS A 33 -13.84 5.95 -5.59
N MET A 34 -12.76 5.98 -6.38
CA MET A 34 -11.69 4.99 -6.33
C MET A 34 -10.34 5.69 -6.49
N LEU A 35 -9.36 5.22 -5.73
CA LEU A 35 -7.96 5.56 -5.94
C LEU A 35 -7.21 4.28 -6.35
N GLY A 36 -6.35 4.35 -7.35
CA GLY A 36 -5.49 3.21 -7.63
C GLY A 36 -4.15 3.58 -8.25
N LEU A 37 -3.15 2.75 -7.98
CA LEU A 37 -1.76 2.92 -8.39
C LEU A 37 -1.32 1.69 -9.17
N ARG A 38 -0.73 1.90 -10.35
CA ARG A 38 -0.28 0.84 -11.24
C ARG A 38 1.17 1.10 -11.64
N ARG A 39 1.99 0.05 -11.64
CA ARG A 39 3.41 0.12 -11.99
C ARG A 39 3.79 -1.12 -12.80
N ALA A 40 4.38 -0.88 -13.98
CA ALA A 40 5.02 -1.93 -14.75
C ALA A 40 6.48 -2.06 -14.32
N VAL A 41 6.94 -3.29 -14.10
CA VAL A 41 8.31 -3.63 -13.78
C VAL A 41 8.78 -4.75 -14.69
N HIS A 42 10.07 -4.72 -15.05
CA HIS A 42 10.68 -5.78 -15.84
C HIS A 42 11.66 -6.55 -14.94
N PRO A 43 11.62 -7.89 -14.88
CA PRO A 43 12.51 -8.69 -14.03
C PRO A 43 14.00 -8.36 -14.19
N PHE A 44 14.46 -8.06 -15.42
CA PHE A 44 15.85 -7.61 -15.66
C PHE A 44 16.28 -6.37 -14.87
N GLN A 45 15.35 -5.56 -14.36
CA GLN A 45 15.69 -4.43 -13.49
C GLN A 45 16.28 -4.88 -12.14
N PHE A 46 16.14 -6.16 -11.80
CA PHE A 46 16.61 -6.75 -10.55
C PHE A 46 17.72 -7.79 -10.76
N ASP A 47 18.18 -8.01 -11.99
CA ASP A 47 19.13 -9.08 -12.33
C ASP A 47 20.50 -8.89 -11.68
N GLU A 48 20.96 -7.65 -11.58
CA GLU A 48 22.22 -7.28 -10.92
C GLU A 48 22.07 -7.01 -9.41
N ALA A 49 20.87 -7.18 -8.85
CA ALA A 49 20.66 -6.97 -7.43
C ALA A 49 21.27 -8.14 -6.63
N GLU A 50 21.97 -7.81 -5.54
CA GLU A 50 22.49 -8.81 -4.59
C GLU A 50 21.39 -9.76 -4.08
N ASN A 51 20.17 -9.23 -3.93
CA ASN A 51 18.98 -10.01 -3.63
C ASN A 51 17.77 -9.50 -4.45
N PRO A 52 17.46 -10.15 -5.59
CA PRO A 52 16.37 -9.74 -6.48
C PRO A 52 14.97 -9.78 -5.82
N VAL A 53 14.75 -10.69 -4.87
CA VAL A 53 13.49 -10.80 -4.13
C VAL A 53 13.28 -9.55 -3.27
N ILE A 54 14.27 -9.15 -2.47
CA ILE A 54 14.21 -7.94 -1.66
C ILE A 54 14.04 -6.70 -2.56
N ALA A 55 14.73 -6.67 -3.69
CA ALA A 55 14.62 -5.55 -4.63
C ALA A 55 13.21 -5.43 -5.25
N PHE A 56 12.55 -6.55 -5.53
CA PHE A 56 11.17 -6.58 -5.96
C PHE A 56 10.19 -6.21 -4.83
N GLU A 57 10.39 -6.72 -3.62
CA GLU A 57 9.58 -6.34 -2.44
C GLU A 57 9.60 -4.84 -2.17
N LYS A 58 10.73 -4.18 -2.45
CA LYS A 58 10.84 -2.72 -2.34
C LYS A 58 9.86 -1.98 -3.26
N VAL A 59 9.58 -2.50 -4.45
CA VAL A 59 8.58 -1.94 -5.36
C VAL A 59 7.19 -1.97 -4.73
N ILE A 60 6.81 -3.11 -4.16
CA ILE A 60 5.52 -3.27 -3.49
C ILE A 60 5.44 -2.33 -2.27
N SER A 61 6.52 -2.24 -1.48
CA SER A 61 6.60 -1.34 -0.32
C SER A 61 6.45 0.14 -0.70
N GLU A 62 7.08 0.58 -1.79
CA GLU A 62 6.94 1.93 -2.32
C GLU A 62 5.51 2.22 -2.76
N MET A 63 4.89 1.27 -3.47
CA MET A 63 3.49 1.39 -3.90
C MET A 63 2.52 1.45 -2.71
N ASP A 64 2.71 0.61 -1.69
CA ASP A 64 1.89 0.59 -0.48
C ASP A 64 1.96 1.94 0.27
N LYS A 65 3.16 2.52 0.43
CA LYS A 65 3.33 3.84 1.04
C LYS A 65 2.59 4.94 0.27
N GLN A 66 2.69 4.92 -1.05
CA GLN A 66 2.06 5.94 -1.90
C GLN A 66 0.53 5.84 -1.87
N ILE A 67 -0.02 4.64 -2.05
CA ILE A 67 -1.48 4.45 -2.08
C ILE A 67 -2.11 4.75 -0.73
N ARG A 68 -1.46 4.36 0.38
CA ARG A 68 -1.94 4.67 1.74
C ARG A 68 -1.92 6.17 2.03
N ARG A 69 -0.86 6.87 1.62
CA ARG A 69 -0.79 8.33 1.73
C ARG A 69 -1.89 9.01 0.92
N GLY A 70 -2.10 8.57 -0.32
CA GLY A 70 -3.13 9.12 -1.20
C GLY A 70 -4.55 8.83 -0.72
N ALA A 71 -4.78 7.65 -0.15
CA ALA A 71 -6.08 7.25 0.40
C ALA A 71 -6.35 7.83 1.81
N GLY A 72 -5.36 8.48 2.44
CA GLY A 72 -5.48 8.91 3.84
C GLY A 72 -5.56 7.76 4.83
N VAL A 73 -5.15 6.54 4.42
CA VAL A 73 -5.19 5.33 5.25
C VAL A 73 -3.78 4.92 5.67
N GLY A 74 -3.12 5.83 6.39
CA GLY A 74 -1.89 5.53 7.11
C GLY A 74 -2.15 4.67 8.35
N ALA A 75 -1.09 4.14 8.96
CA ALA A 75 -1.20 3.60 10.31
C ALA A 75 -1.93 4.62 11.18
N PRO A 76 -2.90 4.21 12.02
CA PRO A 76 -3.51 5.14 12.96
C PRO A 76 -2.38 5.80 13.74
N ASP A 77 -2.46 7.11 13.97
CA ASP A 77 -1.61 7.76 14.97
C ASP A 77 -1.86 7.00 16.28
N HIS A 78 -0.95 6.09 16.64
CA HIS A 78 -0.99 5.47 17.95
C HIS A 78 -0.89 6.63 18.93
N SER A 79 -1.98 6.89 19.66
CA SER A 79 -1.97 7.83 20.76
C SER A 79 -0.80 7.48 21.66
N VAL A 80 0.18 8.38 21.74
CA VAL A 80 1.31 8.28 22.67
C VAL A 80 0.83 8.40 24.13
N SER A 81 -0.47 8.55 24.38
CA SER A 81 -1.04 8.62 25.72
C SER A 81 -1.29 7.24 26.35
N ARG A 82 -0.19 6.54 26.65
CA ARG A 82 -0.14 5.64 27.83
C ARG A 82 0.23 6.40 29.12
N ALA A 83 0.20 7.74 29.10
CA ALA A 83 0.42 8.59 30.28
C ALA A 83 -0.87 8.82 31.10
N CYS A 84 -1.67 7.77 31.31
CA CYS A 84 -2.58 7.66 32.45
C CYS A 84 -2.00 6.68 33.50
N ALA A 85 -0.68 6.60 33.61
CA ALA A 85 -0.01 5.64 34.49
C ALA A 85 -0.14 5.97 35.99
N PHE A 86 -0.60 7.17 36.37
CA PHE A 86 -0.83 7.51 37.79
C PHE A 86 -2.05 8.42 37.95
N GLY A 87 -3.24 7.83 37.91
CA GLY A 87 -4.42 8.41 38.54
C GLY A 87 -4.65 7.74 39.90
N GLY A 88 -4.49 8.51 40.99
CA GLY A 88 -5.23 8.29 42.24
C GLY A 88 -4.44 7.80 43.45
N ALA A 89 -3.96 8.74 44.26
CA ALA A 89 -4.05 8.65 45.72
C ALA A 89 -4.08 10.09 46.29
N LEU A 90 -5.28 10.65 46.37
CA LEU A 90 -5.64 11.62 47.40
C LEU A 90 -6.46 10.86 48.46
#